data_AF-A0A7J3GX59-F1
#
_entry.id   AF-A0A7J3GX59-F1
#
_cell.length_a   1.000
_cell.length_b   1.000
_cell.length_c   1.000
_cell.angle_alpha   90.00
_cell.angle_beta   90.00
_cell.angle_gamma   90.00
#
_symmetry.space_group_name_H-M   'P 1'
#
loop_
_entity.id
_entity.type
_entity.pdbx_description
1 polymer ?
#
loop_
_entity_poly.entity_id
_entity_poly.type
_entity_poly.pdbx_seq_one_letter_code
_entity_poly.pdbx_strand_id
1 'polypeptide(L)'
;MRELFFPELRFYRLHKMARAIHLDSGLRKRFREDPESVMNEFGLTEEEKALVRSKDPVKMFNEGVMPYAIFYLIWEAEGWIFLPPEKQTLYREQPAVGPRGL
;
A
#
# COMPACT_ATOMS: atom_id res chain seq x y z
N MET A 1 -24.14 -7.87 -2.64
CA MET A 1 -23.30 -7.13 -1.68
C MET A 1 -22.29 -8.14 -1.16
N ARG A 2 -20.98 -8.03 -1.50
CA ARG A 2 -19.98 -8.91 -0.87
C ARG A 2 -19.93 -8.49 0.61
N GLU A 3 -20.10 -9.44 1.52
CA GLU A 3 -19.79 -9.19 2.93
C GLU A 3 -18.30 -8.79 3.00
N LEU A 4 -18.05 -7.53 3.31
CA LEU A 4 -16.71 -6.99 3.52
C LEU A 4 -16.20 -7.55 4.85
N PHE A 5 -15.68 -8.78 4.85
CA PHE A 5 -14.87 -9.27 5.96
C PHE A 5 -13.48 -8.65 5.83
N PHE A 6 -13.42 -7.36 6.17
CA PHE A 6 -12.22 -6.56 6.05
C PHE A 6 -11.48 -6.52 7.40
N PRO A 7 -10.16 -6.80 7.43
CA PRO A 7 -9.29 -7.15 6.31
C PRO A 7 -9.40 -8.61 5.85
N GLU A 8 -9.17 -8.84 4.55
CA GLU A 8 -9.16 -10.17 3.94
C GLU A 8 -8.00 -11.01 4.49
N LEU A 9 -8.30 -12.18 5.05
CA LEU A 9 -7.31 -13.07 5.66
C LEU A 9 -6.24 -13.54 4.65
N ARG A 10 -6.53 -13.51 3.35
CA ARG A 10 -5.59 -13.91 2.29
C ARG A 10 -4.32 -13.05 2.25
N PHE A 11 -4.38 -11.80 2.73
CA PHE A 11 -3.24 -10.86 2.78
C PHE A 11 -2.54 -10.79 4.14
N TYR A 12 -2.74 -11.80 5.00
CA TYR A 12 -2.17 -11.80 6.34
C TYR A 12 -0.64 -11.62 6.36
N ARG A 13 0.10 -12.19 5.40
CA ARG A 13 1.57 -12.06 5.33
C ARG A 13 1.98 -10.63 4.98
N LEU A 14 1.33 -10.05 3.97
CA LEU A 14 1.52 -8.63 3.62
C LEU A 14 1.24 -7.74 4.83
N HIS A 15 0.12 -7.95 5.53
CA HIS A 15 -0.22 -7.16 6.72
C HIS A 15 0.82 -7.30 7.84
N LYS A 16 1.31 -8.51 8.09
CA LYS A 16 2.37 -8.77 9.08
C LYS A 16 3.68 -8.07 8.69
N MET A 17 4.07 -8.13 7.42
CA MET A 17 5.25 -7.44 6.88
C MET A 17 5.13 -5.93 7.03
N ALA A 18 4.01 -5.34 6.59
CA ALA A 18 3.77 -3.91 6.71
C ALA A 18 3.83 -3.44 8.17
N ARG A 19 3.24 -4.19 9.10
CA ARG A 19 3.33 -3.88 10.53
C ARG A 19 4.76 -3.99 11.06
N ALA A 20 5.53 -4.97 10.63
CA ALA A 20 6.92 -5.10 11.04
C ALA A 20 7.78 -3.93 10.53
N ILE A 21 7.59 -3.52 9.27
CA ILE A 21 8.25 -2.35 8.66
C ILE A 21 7.92 -1.05 9.42
N HIS A 22 6.69 -0.91 9.90
CA HIS A 22 6.31 0.22 10.74
C HIS A 22 7.06 0.22 12.09
N LEU A 23 7.17 -0.94 12.75
CA LEU A 23 7.77 -1.04 14.08
C LEU A 23 9.30 -1.02 14.09
N ASP A 24 9.95 -1.43 13.00
CA ASP A 24 11.41 -1.57 12.91
C ASP A 24 11.98 -0.68 11.80
N SER A 25 12.67 0.39 12.21
CA SER A 25 13.32 1.34 11.29
C SER A 25 14.47 0.72 10.48
N GLY A 26 15.16 -0.29 11.01
CA GLY A 26 16.19 -1.04 10.32
C GLY A 26 15.58 -1.90 9.22
N LEU A 27 14.50 -2.63 9.53
CA LEU A 27 13.74 -3.39 8.54
C LEU A 27 13.18 -2.47 7.45
N ARG A 28 12.65 -1.30 7.81
CA ARG A 28 12.18 -0.29 6.86
C ARG A 28 13.28 0.20 5.93
N LYS A 29 14.48 0.42 6.45
CA LYS A 29 15.65 0.77 5.63
C LYS A 29 15.98 -0.36 4.66
N ARG A 30 16.07 -1.60 5.12
CA ARG A 30 16.31 -2.76 4.25
C ARG A 30 15.24 -2.90 3.17
N PHE A 31 13.97 -2.71 3.52
CA PHE A 31 12.87 -2.75 2.56
C PHE A 31 13.01 -1.69 1.45
N ARG A 32 13.49 -0.47 1.79
CA ARG A 32 13.77 0.56 0.78
C ARG A 32 14.92 0.20 -0.15
N GLU A 33 15.92 -0.51 0.36
CA GLU A 33 17.13 -0.87 -0.38
C GLU A 33 16.92 -2.13 -1.24
N ASP A 34 16.25 -3.14 -0.70
CA ASP A 34 15.96 -4.42 -1.35
C ASP A 34 14.57 -4.95 -0.89
N PRO A 35 13.48 -4.43 -1.50
CA PRO A 35 12.13 -4.85 -1.13
C PRO A 35 11.87 -6.33 -1.47
N GLU A 36 12.49 -6.87 -2.51
CA GLU A 36 12.29 -8.27 -2.91
C GLU A 36 12.79 -9.24 -1.85
N SER A 37 13.99 -9.01 -1.31
CA SER A 37 14.52 -9.83 -0.23
C SER A 37 13.60 -9.81 0.99
N VAL A 38 13.13 -8.63 1.42
CA VAL A 38 12.20 -8.52 2.55
C VAL A 38 10.86 -9.20 2.28
N MET A 39 10.30 -9.06 1.06
CA MET A 39 9.07 -9.77 0.70
C MET A 39 9.25 -11.29 0.71
N ASN A 40 10.41 -11.80 0.29
CA ASN A 40 10.75 -13.21 0.35
C ASN A 40 10.92 -13.70 1.80
N GLU A 41 11.58 -12.94 2.68
CA GLU A 41 11.73 -13.25 4.11
C GLU A 41 10.37 -13.42 4.81
N PHE A 42 9.37 -12.60 4.45
CA PHE A 42 8.01 -12.69 4.99
C PHE A 42 7.12 -13.72 4.27
N GLY A 43 7.65 -14.38 3.22
CA GLY A 43 6.96 -15.43 2.48
C GLY A 43 5.75 -14.94 1.68
N LEU A 44 5.76 -13.68 1.22
CA LEU A 44 4.66 -13.14 0.42
C LEU A 44 4.43 -13.99 -0.85
N THR A 45 3.17 -14.18 -1.21
CA THR A 45 2.80 -14.77 -2.50
C THR A 45 3.12 -13.81 -3.65
N GLU A 46 3.18 -14.29 -4.89
CA GLU A 46 3.37 -13.39 -6.04
C GLU A 46 2.22 -12.38 -6.21
N GLU A 47 1.00 -12.72 -5.77
CA GLU A 47 -0.12 -11.78 -5.71
C GLU A 47 0.18 -10.64 -4.72
N GLU A 48 0.60 -10.98 -3.49
CA GLU A 48 0.97 -9.99 -2.47
C GLU A 48 2.15 -9.12 -2.93
N LYS A 49 3.18 -9.74 -3.53
CA LYS A 49 4.33 -9.00 -4.09
C LYS A 49 3.91 -8.07 -5.22
N ALA A 50 3.04 -8.51 -6.12
CA ALA A 50 2.54 -7.67 -7.20
C ALA A 50 1.81 -6.42 -6.68
N LEU A 51 1.10 -6.53 -5.56
CA LEU A 51 0.48 -5.37 -4.91
C LEU A 51 1.52 -4.42 -4.33
N VAL A 52 2.53 -4.92 -3.61
CA VAL A 52 3.62 -4.09 -3.07
C VAL A 52 4.40 -3.40 -4.20
N ARG A 53 4.77 -4.14 -5.25
CA ARG A 53 5.48 -3.61 -6.44
C ARG A 53 4.70 -2.53 -7.17
N SER A 54 3.36 -2.61 -7.18
CA SER A 54 2.51 -1.65 -7.88
C SER A 54 2.64 -0.23 -7.34
N LYS A 55 2.98 -0.08 -6.05
CA LYS A 55 2.99 1.19 -5.33
C LYS A 55 1.67 1.98 -5.50
N ASP A 56 0.58 1.25 -5.71
CA ASP A 56 -0.76 1.79 -5.97
C ASP A 56 -1.65 1.54 -4.74
N PRO A 57 -1.72 2.50 -3.80
CA PRO A 57 -2.55 2.37 -2.60
C PRO A 57 -4.05 2.17 -2.90
N VAL A 58 -4.57 2.68 -4.03
CA VAL A 58 -5.99 2.51 -4.40
C VAL A 58 -6.24 1.08 -4.85
N LYS A 59 -5.34 0.53 -5.67
CA LYS A 59 -5.39 -0.89 -6.07
C LYS A 59 -5.29 -1.81 -4.85
N MET A 60 -4.37 -1.54 -3.93
CA MET A 60 -4.22 -2.33 -2.70
C MET A 60 -5.51 -2.34 -1.87
N PHE A 61 -6.16 -1.18 -1.70
CA PHE A 61 -7.43 -1.08 -0.98
C PHE A 61 -8.55 -1.86 -1.67
N ASN A 62 -8.69 -1.72 -2.99
CA ASN A 62 -9.72 -2.41 -3.77
C ASN A 62 -9.57 -3.94 -3.74
N GLU A 63 -8.35 -4.43 -3.61
CA GLU A 63 -8.09 -5.87 -3.44
C GLU A 63 -8.43 -6.38 -2.04
N GLY A 64 -8.46 -5.50 -1.03
CA GLY A 64 -8.79 -5.84 0.35
C GLY A 64 -7.63 -5.74 1.34
N VAL A 65 -6.54 -5.05 0.97
CA VAL A 65 -5.43 -4.75 1.90
C VAL A 65 -5.87 -3.71 2.93
N MET A 66 -5.54 -3.95 4.20
CA MET A 66 -5.87 -3.07 5.32
C MET A 66 -5.27 -1.65 5.14
N PRO A 67 -5.98 -0.54 5.46
CA PRO A 67 -5.56 0.80 5.11
C PRO A 67 -4.30 1.21 5.88
N TYR A 68 -4.16 0.75 7.13
CA TYR A 68 -2.93 0.95 7.90
C TYR A 68 -1.72 0.21 7.29
N ALA A 69 -1.91 -0.98 6.72
CA ALA A 69 -0.82 -1.66 6.03
C ALA A 69 -0.38 -0.89 4.78
N ILE A 70 -1.33 -0.32 4.05
CA ILE A 70 -1.07 0.57 2.92
C ILE A 70 -0.31 1.83 3.39
N PHE A 71 -0.75 2.46 4.49
CA PHE A 71 -0.06 3.61 5.08
C PHE A 71 1.41 3.28 5.42
N TYR A 72 1.65 2.15 6.08
CA TYR A 72 3.01 1.75 6.44
C TYR A 72 3.91 1.49 5.23
N LEU A 73 3.38 0.91 4.16
CA LEU A 73 4.15 0.61 2.96
C LEU A 73 4.38 1.86 2.09
N ILE A 74 3.33 2.62 1.80
CA ILE A 74 3.39 3.73 0.84
C ILE A 74 3.83 5.05 1.50
N TRP A 75 3.25 5.41 2.66
CA TRP A 75 3.61 6.68 3.29
C TRP A 75 4.89 6.57 4.10
N GLU A 76 5.04 5.53 4.92
CA GLU A 76 6.22 5.39 5.76
C GLU A 76 7.42 4.74 5.07
N ALA A 77 7.23 3.60 4.40
CA ALA A 77 8.36 2.86 3.84
C ALA A 77 8.89 3.49 2.55
N GLU A 78 8.02 3.76 1.58
CA GLU A 78 8.36 4.50 0.34
C GLU A 78 8.61 6.00 0.60
N GLY A 79 8.29 6.49 1.80
CA GLY A 79 8.60 7.85 2.22
C GLY A 79 7.68 8.92 1.64
N TRP A 80 6.48 8.57 1.15
CA TRP A 80 5.53 9.56 0.66
C TRP A 80 5.13 10.56 1.73
N ILE A 81 5.20 10.20 3.02
CA ILE A 81 4.94 11.13 4.14
C ILE A 81 5.85 12.37 4.12
N PHE A 82 7.02 12.29 3.47
CA PHE A 82 7.96 13.41 3.34
C PHE A 82 7.77 14.21 2.06
N LEU A 83 6.87 13.79 1.17
CA LEU A 83 6.54 14.56 -0.03
C LEU A 83 5.64 15.75 0.33
N PRO A 84 5.58 16.80 -0.51
CA PRO A 84 4.57 17.84 -0.36
C PRO A 84 3.14 17.27 -0.35
N PRO A 85 2.19 17.83 0.44
CA PRO A 85 0.83 17.28 0.59
C PRO A 85 0.10 16.99 -0.72
N GLU A 86 0.29 17.83 -1.74
CA GLU A 86 -0.30 17.68 -3.08
C GLU A 86 0.19 16.43 -3.84
N LYS A 87 1.32 15.87 -3.43
CA LYS A 87 1.86 14.60 -3.95
C LYS A 87 1.48 13.39 -3.08
N GLN A 88 0.92 13.63 -1.89
CA GLN A 88 0.42 12.59 -0.99
C GLN A 88 -1.06 12.25 -1.24
N THR A 89 -1.78 13.08 -2.01
CA THR A 89 -3.22 12.88 -2.25
C THR A 89 -3.47 11.71 -3.20
N LEU A 90 -4.37 10.82 -2.79
CA LEU A 90 -4.87 9.72 -3.63
C LEU A 90 -5.83 10.22 -4.70
N TYR A 91 -6.67 11.17 -4.32
CA TYR A 91 -7.65 11.80 -5.19
C TYR A 91 -7.06 13.11 -5.68
N ARG A 92 -6.53 13.11 -6.91
CA ARG A 92 -6.39 14.37 -7.64
C ARG A 92 -7.80 14.79 -8.04
N GLU A 93 -8.13 16.06 -7.84
CA GLU A 93 -9.33 16.61 -8.47
C GLU A 93 -9.25 16.25 -9.96
N GLN A 94 -10.20 15.45 -10.43
CA GLN A 94 -10.37 15.33 -11.88
C GLN A 94 -10.63 16.76 -12.37
N PRO A 95 -9.99 17.22 -13.46
CA PRO A 95 -10.45 18.45 -14.08
C PRO A 95 -11.96 18.29 -14.30
N ALA A 96 -12.74 19.23 -13.78
CA ALA A 96 -14.18 19.17 -13.81
C ALA A 96 -14.61 18.71 -15.20
N VAL A 97 -15.25 17.55 -15.29
CA VAL A 97 -15.90 17.13 -16.52
C VAL A 97 -16.88 18.25 -16.81
N GLY A 98 -16.59 19.04 -17.85
CA GLY A 98 -17.40 20.18 -18.25
C GLY A 98 -18.87 19.78 -18.33
N PRO A 99 -19.80 20.75 -18.20
CA PRO A 99 -21.22 20.46 -18.05
C PRO A 99 -21.64 19.47 -19.12
N ARG A 100 -22.22 18.33 -18.69
CA ARG A 100 -22.82 17.39 -19.63
C ARG A 100 -23.82 18.21 -20.45
N GLY A 101 -23.56 18.31 -21.75
CA GLY A 101 -24.42 19.02 -22.67
C GLY A 101 -25.87 18.57 -22.47
N LEU A 102 -26.75 19.57 -22.39
CA LEU A 102 -28.20 19.44 -22.33
C LEU A 102 -28.73 18.62 -23.50
#